data_AF-A0A368L7A6-F1
#
_entry.id   AF-A0A368L7A6-F1
#
_cell.length_a   1.000
_cell.length_b   1.000
_cell.length_c   1.000
_cell.angle_alpha   90.00
_cell.angle_beta   90.00
_cell.angle_gamma   90.00
#
_symmetry.space_group_name_H-M   'P 1'
#
loop_
_entity.id
_entity.type
_entity.pdbx_description
1 polymer ?
#
loop_
_entity_poly.entity_id
_entity_poly.type
_entity_poly.pdbx_seq_one_letter_code
_entity_poly.pdbx_strand_id
1 'polypeptide(L)'
;MQIVDLLFNWVAWPIIFLTSSLWLYQGGYALATRSFAREAKIRMILALLICIGFSGYYWTLNYLYSHTKLSPGTTSTYSQLPQNWGEDSPPADREENSRIIASIAFVESNQLLKYVDRSGDWKEYCPTLEDAKRIRQKAELRTASSIASNQSFNSAIRVLVFGVVALLLGFIKGRSATPINSAFR
;
A
#
# COMPACT_ATOMS: atom_id res chain seq x y z
N MET A 1 -9.39 21.66 1.48
CA MET A 1 -9.51 20.20 1.45
C MET A 1 -8.55 19.59 2.49
N GLN A 2 -8.75 19.95 3.77
CA GLN A 2 -7.89 19.50 4.89
C GLN A 2 -8.72 19.24 6.15
N ILE A 3 -9.72 20.09 6.45
CA ILE A 3 -10.59 19.92 7.64
C ILE A 3 -11.55 18.73 7.48
N VAL A 4 -12.14 18.53 6.30
CA VAL A 4 -13.06 17.41 6.04
C VAL A 4 -12.32 16.07 6.13
N ASP A 5 -11.12 15.98 5.55
CA ASP A 5 -10.28 14.79 5.64
C ASP A 5 -9.79 14.54 7.06
N LEU A 6 -9.50 15.60 7.83
CA LEU A 6 -9.12 15.50 9.23
C LEU A 6 -10.29 14.97 10.08
N LEU A 7 -11.49 15.54 9.95
CA LEU A 7 -12.66 15.09 10.70
C LEU A 7 -13.06 13.67 10.34
N PHE A 8 -13.03 13.33 9.06
CA PHE A 8 -13.39 11.99 8.61
C PHE A 8 -12.37 10.95 9.09
N ASN A 9 -11.06 11.24 9.00
CA ASN A 9 -10.03 10.29 9.40
C ASN A 9 -9.85 10.14 10.90
N TRP A 10 -9.92 11.24 11.64
CA TRP A 10 -9.59 11.24 13.07
C TRP A 10 -10.81 11.09 13.98
N VAL A 11 -12.03 11.31 13.49
CA VAL A 11 -13.25 11.24 14.30
C VAL A 11 -14.22 10.18 13.78
N ALA A 12 -14.60 10.24 12.49
CA ALA A 12 -15.63 9.33 11.97
C ALA A 12 -15.16 7.87 11.98
N TRP A 13 -13.94 7.59 11.50
CA TRP A 13 -13.43 6.22 11.43
C TRP A 13 -13.27 5.51 12.79
N PRO A 14 -12.67 6.13 13.83
CA PRO A 14 -12.63 5.52 15.17
C PRO A 14 -14.02 5.19 15.72
N ILE A 15 -15.00 6.08 15.52
CA ILE A 15 -16.38 5.86 15.98
C ILE A 15 -17.02 4.67 15.24
N ILE A 16 -16.84 4.59 13.91
CA ILE A 16 -17.34 3.48 13.10
C ILE A 16 -16.70 2.16 13.53
N PHE A 17 -15.40 2.16 13.82
CA PHE A 17 -14.68 0.97 14.28
C PHE A 17 -15.16 0.50 15.66
N LEU A 18 -15.35 1.43 16.61
CA LEU A 18 -15.85 1.12 17.95
C LEU A 18 -17.27 0.56 17.90
N THR A 19 -18.17 1.20 17.15
CA THR A 19 -19.56 0.72 17.00
C THR A 19 -19.63 -0.65 16.32
N SER A 20 -18.81 -0.88 15.29
CA SER A 20 -18.71 -2.19 14.63
C SER A 20 -18.19 -3.27 15.57
N SER A 21 -17.17 -2.96 16.38
CA SER A 21 -16.63 -3.89 17.39
C SER A 21 -17.67 -4.26 18.45
N LEU A 22 -18.45 -3.29 18.92
CA LEU A 22 -19.55 -3.54 19.84
C LEU A 22 -20.64 -4.43 19.22
N TRP A 23 -20.98 -4.22 17.95
CA TRP A 23 -21.94 -5.06 17.25
C TRP A 23 -21.43 -6.48 17.01
N LEU A 24 -20.13 -6.67 16.75
CA LEU A 24 -19.51 -7.99 16.68
C LEU A 24 -19.56 -8.70 18.03
N TYR A 25 -19.27 -7.99 19.12
CA TYR A 25 -19.39 -8.52 20.48
C TYR A 25 -20.84 -8.95 20.80
N GLN A 26 -21.82 -8.08 20.53
CA GLN A 26 -23.24 -8.40 20.74
C GLN A 26 -23.70 -9.56 19.85
N GLY A 27 -23.23 -9.61 18.60
CA GLY A 27 -23.48 -10.71 17.67
C GLY A 27 -22.92 -12.03 18.18
N GLY A 28 -21.68 -12.04 18.66
CA GLY A 28 -21.04 -13.20 19.29
C GLY A 28 -21.80 -13.69 20.52
N TYR A 29 -22.23 -12.77 21.38
CA TYR A 29 -23.06 -13.08 22.55
C TYR A 29 -24.39 -13.72 22.16
N ALA A 30 -25.11 -13.13 21.21
CA ALA A 30 -26.39 -13.66 20.71
C ALA A 30 -26.25 -15.04 20.03
N LEU A 31 -25.11 -15.28 19.36
CA LEU A 31 -24.73 -16.56 18.77
C LEU A 31 -24.66 -17.67 19.83
N ALA A 32 -24.06 -17.35 20.98
CA ALA A 32 -23.85 -18.31 22.06
C ALA A 32 -25.12 -18.59 22.88
N THR A 33 -25.97 -17.59 23.09
CA THR A 33 -27.24 -17.73 23.83
C THR A 33 -28.37 -18.34 22.99
N ARG A 34 -28.12 -18.65 21.70
CA ARG A 34 -29.11 -19.12 20.71
C ARG A 34 -30.31 -18.17 20.50
N SER A 35 -30.28 -16.96 21.05
CA SER A 35 -31.30 -15.93 20.86
C SER A 35 -31.05 -15.20 19.55
N PHE A 36 -31.24 -15.90 18.44
CA PHE A 36 -31.00 -15.38 17.09
C PHE A 36 -32.19 -14.56 16.56
N ALA A 37 -32.37 -13.36 17.08
CA ALA A 37 -33.24 -12.39 16.43
C ALA A 37 -32.70 -12.06 15.02
N ARG A 38 -33.58 -11.98 14.01
CA ARG A 38 -33.21 -11.66 12.61
C ARG A 38 -32.39 -10.36 12.52
N GLU A 39 -32.70 -9.40 13.39
CA GLU A 39 -32.01 -8.12 13.50
C GLU A 39 -30.55 -8.26 13.95
N ALA A 40 -30.26 -9.15 14.91
CA ALA A 40 -28.90 -9.37 15.40
C ALA A 40 -27.99 -9.98 14.33
N LYS A 41 -28.53 -10.87 13.48
CA LYS A 41 -27.80 -11.44 12.33
C LYS A 41 -27.40 -10.35 11.33
N ILE A 42 -28.33 -9.46 10.99
CA ILE A 42 -28.09 -8.38 10.02
C ILE A 42 -27.02 -7.43 10.55
N ARG A 43 -27.09 -7.01 11.83
CA ARG A 43 -26.09 -6.13 12.45
C ARG A 43 -24.70 -6.75 12.49
N MET A 44 -24.60 -8.05 12.77
CA MET A 44 -23.33 -8.78 12.78
C MET A 44 -22.70 -8.86 11.38
N ILE A 45 -23.49 -9.18 10.35
CA ILE A 45 -23.01 -9.22 8.96
C ILE A 45 -22.56 -7.83 8.52
N LEU A 46 -23.33 -6.79 8.84
CA LEU A 46 -22.95 -5.41 8.51
C LEU A 46 -21.64 -5.02 9.18
N ALA A 47 -21.46 -5.35 10.47
CA ALA A 47 -20.24 -5.07 11.20
C ALA A 47 -19.02 -5.80 10.60
N LEU A 48 -19.17 -7.06 10.19
CA LEU A 48 -18.12 -7.81 9.47
C LEU A 48 -17.76 -7.13 8.15
N LEU A 49 -18.75 -6.72 7.35
CA LEU A 49 -18.54 -6.02 6.09
C LEU A 49 -17.84 -4.68 6.28
N ILE A 50 -18.17 -3.94 7.34
CA ILE A 50 -17.50 -2.68 7.69
C ILE A 50 -16.04 -2.94 8.08
N CYS A 51 -15.74 -3.97 8.89
CA CYS A 51 -14.37 -4.32 9.24
C CYS A 51 -13.54 -4.74 8.01
N ILE A 52 -14.11 -5.55 7.12
CA ILE A 52 -13.44 -5.98 5.88
C ILE A 52 -13.26 -4.79 4.94
N GLY A 53 -14.28 -3.96 4.76
CA GLY A 53 -14.24 -2.77 3.92
C GLY A 53 -13.21 -1.75 4.42
N PHE A 54 -13.10 -1.57 5.74
CA PHE A 54 -12.09 -0.70 6.35
C PHE A 54 -10.67 -1.22 6.15
N SER A 55 -10.46 -2.51 6.40
CA SER A 55 -9.18 -3.19 6.13
C SER A 55 -8.81 -3.08 4.65
N GLY A 56 -9.79 -3.25 3.76
CA GLY A 56 -9.66 -3.08 2.33
C GLY A 56 -9.25 -1.66 1.97
N TYR A 57 -9.99 -0.64 2.41
CA TYR A 57 -9.74 0.77 2.12
C TYR A 57 -8.33 1.24 2.54
N TYR A 58 -7.89 0.88 3.74
CA TYR A 58 -6.52 1.17 4.19
C TYR A 58 -5.48 0.45 3.34
N TRP A 59 -5.76 -0.79 2.95
CA TRP A 59 -4.87 -1.52 2.06
C TRP A 59 -4.85 -0.91 0.65
N THR A 60 -5.98 -0.60 0.01
CA THR A 60 -6.01 -0.03 -1.35
C THR A 60 -5.39 1.35 -1.43
N LEU A 61 -5.68 2.26 -0.49
CA LEU A 61 -5.08 3.59 -0.51
C LEU A 61 -3.55 3.52 -0.44
N ASN A 62 -3.02 2.67 0.44
CA ASN A 62 -1.58 2.57 0.64
C ASN A 62 -0.91 1.68 -0.43
N TYR A 63 -1.59 0.65 -0.91
CA TYR A 63 -1.13 -0.17 -2.04
C TYR A 63 -1.03 0.66 -3.32
N LEU A 64 -2.08 1.40 -3.66
CA LEU A 64 -2.10 2.32 -4.80
C LEU A 64 -1.05 3.42 -4.63
N TYR A 65 -0.93 4.04 -3.45
CA TYR A 65 0.10 5.06 -3.23
C TYR A 65 1.53 4.52 -3.38
N SER A 66 1.77 3.27 -2.95
CA SER A 66 3.07 2.62 -3.05
C SER A 66 3.41 2.19 -4.48
N HIS A 67 2.42 1.74 -5.27
CA HIS A 67 2.63 1.18 -6.61
C HIS A 67 2.45 2.21 -7.74
N THR A 68 1.69 3.29 -7.54
CA THR A 68 1.52 4.35 -8.56
C THR A 68 2.65 5.37 -8.53
N LYS A 69 3.28 5.60 -7.37
CA LYS A 69 4.41 6.55 -7.25
C LYS A 69 5.77 5.92 -7.45
N LEU A 70 5.87 4.61 -7.33
CA LEU A 70 7.07 3.85 -7.67
C LEU A 70 6.65 2.81 -8.67
N SER A 71 6.97 3.04 -9.95
CA SER A 71 6.92 1.97 -10.94
C SER A 71 7.59 0.75 -10.30
N PRO A 72 6.91 -0.41 -10.27
CA PRO A 72 7.53 -1.62 -9.75
C PRO A 72 8.87 -1.76 -10.45
N GLY A 73 9.89 -2.19 -9.71
CA GLY A 73 11.27 -2.33 -10.17
C GLY A 73 11.44 -3.40 -11.25
N THR A 74 10.57 -3.41 -12.27
CA THR A 74 10.89 -3.81 -13.63
C THR A 74 12.23 -3.18 -13.91
N THR A 75 13.26 -4.02 -13.82
CA THR A 75 14.60 -3.68 -14.22
C THR A 75 14.47 -3.53 -15.72
N SER A 76 14.12 -2.33 -16.18
CA SER A 76 14.15 -1.99 -17.59
C SER A 76 15.58 -2.27 -18.00
N THR A 77 15.75 -3.33 -18.77
CA THR A 77 17.06 -3.68 -19.32
C THR A 77 17.24 -2.73 -20.48
N TYR A 78 18.10 -1.73 -20.28
CA TYR A 78 18.42 -0.80 -21.33
C TYR A 78 19.41 -1.47 -22.27
N SER A 79 19.04 -1.56 -23.55
CA SER A 79 19.97 -2.02 -24.58
C SER A 79 20.91 -0.88 -24.97
N GLN A 80 22.16 -1.24 -25.29
CA GLN A 80 23.09 -0.32 -25.93
C GLN A 80 22.46 0.27 -27.20
N LEU A 81 22.68 1.57 -27.42
CA LEU A 81 22.19 2.25 -28.62
C LEU A 81 22.79 1.61 -29.88
N PRO A 82 22.03 1.56 -30.99
CA PRO A 82 22.49 0.95 -32.23
C PRO A 82 23.71 1.70 -32.79
N GLN A 83 24.54 1.01 -33.57
CA GLN A 83 25.81 1.54 -34.05
C GLN A 83 25.66 2.80 -34.93
N ASN A 84 24.53 2.90 -35.65
CA ASN A 84 24.15 4.01 -36.51
C ASN A 84 23.27 5.07 -35.78
N TRP A 85 23.29 5.11 -34.45
CA TRP A 85 22.45 6.02 -33.68
C TRP A 85 22.78 7.50 -33.96
N GLY A 86 21.78 8.24 -34.45
CA GLY A 86 21.88 9.68 -34.66
C GLY A 86 22.88 10.08 -35.75
N GLU A 87 23.14 9.22 -36.75
CA GLU A 87 23.99 9.56 -37.91
C GLU A 87 23.54 10.83 -38.63
N ASP A 88 22.22 11.05 -38.71
CA ASP A 88 21.62 12.24 -39.34
C ASP A 88 21.56 13.47 -38.42
N SER A 89 21.95 13.33 -37.15
CA SER A 89 21.88 14.41 -36.16
C SER A 89 23.21 15.17 -36.05
N PRO A 90 23.19 16.47 -35.68
CA PRO A 90 24.40 17.20 -35.37
C PRO A 90 25.26 16.47 -34.32
N PRO A 91 26.60 16.46 -34.44
CA PRO A 91 27.47 15.72 -33.52
C PRO A 91 27.30 16.09 -32.05
N ALA A 92 26.97 17.36 -31.77
CA ALA A 92 26.72 17.85 -30.42
C ALA A 92 25.43 17.24 -29.83
N ASP A 93 24.34 17.23 -30.60
CA ASP A 93 23.05 16.70 -30.16
C ASP A 93 23.10 15.18 -29.99
N ARG A 94 23.84 14.49 -30.86
CA ARG A 94 24.08 13.05 -30.75
C ARG A 94 24.82 12.69 -29.46
N GLU A 95 25.86 13.45 -29.12
CA GLU A 95 26.61 13.26 -27.88
C GLU A 95 25.72 13.49 -26.66
N GLU A 96 24.99 14.62 -26.63
CA GLU A 96 24.12 14.98 -25.51
C GLU A 96 23.02 13.93 -25.29
N ASN A 97 22.30 13.57 -26.35
CA ASN A 97 21.20 12.61 -26.25
C ASN A 97 21.68 11.20 -25.86
N SER A 98 22.79 10.72 -26.44
CA SER A 98 23.34 9.41 -26.05
C SER A 98 23.84 9.39 -24.61
N ARG A 99 24.39 10.50 -24.12
CA ARG A 99 24.80 10.68 -22.72
C ARG A 99 23.61 10.73 -21.78
N ILE A 100 22.51 11.40 -22.14
CA ILE A 100 21.26 11.42 -21.37
C ILE A 100 20.69 10.00 -21.24
N ILE A 101 20.67 9.23 -22.33
CA ILE A 101 20.17 7.85 -22.31
C ILE A 101 21.04 6.97 -21.40
N ALA A 102 22.37 7.11 -21.46
CA ALA A 102 23.27 6.39 -20.57
C ALA A 102 23.09 6.79 -19.08
N SER A 103 22.87 8.08 -18.80
CA SER A 103 22.52 8.59 -17.46
C SER A 103 21.21 7.97 -16.95
N ILE A 104 20.16 7.95 -17.76
CA ILE A 104 18.86 7.35 -17.40
C ILE A 104 19.03 5.85 -17.13
N ALA A 105 19.72 5.12 -18.01
CA ALA A 105 19.98 3.70 -17.83
C ALA A 105 20.70 3.41 -16.50
N PHE A 106 21.69 4.23 -16.16
CA PHE A 106 22.41 4.13 -14.89
C PHE A 106 21.52 4.43 -13.68
N VAL A 107 20.79 5.56 -13.70
CA VAL A 107 19.91 5.96 -12.58
C VAL A 107 18.75 4.98 -12.38
N GLU A 108 18.20 4.42 -13.46
CA GLU A 108 17.02 3.58 -13.37
C GLU A 108 17.33 2.12 -13.08
N SER A 109 18.34 1.56 -13.77
CA SER A 109 18.64 0.13 -13.81
C SER A 109 20.03 -0.22 -13.30
N ASN A 110 20.84 0.78 -12.89
CA ASN A 110 22.23 0.62 -12.48
C ASN A 110 23.13 0.00 -13.57
N GLN A 111 22.76 0.18 -14.84
CA GLN A 111 23.52 -0.28 -16.00
C GLN A 111 24.41 0.85 -16.54
N LEU A 112 25.68 0.56 -16.78
CA LEU A 112 26.61 1.46 -17.43
C LEU A 112 26.58 1.22 -18.94
N LEU A 113 25.98 2.16 -19.68
CA LEU A 113 25.99 2.15 -21.14
C LEU A 113 27.11 3.03 -21.69
N LYS A 114 27.47 2.80 -22.94
CA LYS A 114 28.38 3.68 -23.68
C LYS A 114 27.59 4.81 -24.35
N TYR A 115 28.20 5.98 -24.46
CA TYR A 115 27.69 7.11 -25.23
C TYR A 115 28.58 7.37 -26.44
N VAL A 116 28.06 8.10 -27.44
CA VAL A 116 28.79 8.44 -28.67
C VAL A 116 29.37 9.83 -28.51
N ASP A 117 30.69 9.97 -28.66
CA ASP A 117 31.36 11.27 -28.61
C ASP A 117 31.14 12.06 -29.93
N ARG A 118 31.52 13.34 -29.96
CA ARG A 118 31.47 14.19 -31.17
C ARG A 118 32.24 13.58 -32.33
N SER A 119 33.34 12.89 -32.04
CA SER A 119 34.16 12.17 -33.02
C SER A 119 33.46 10.94 -33.62
N GLY A 120 32.35 10.47 -33.04
CA GLY A 120 31.67 9.24 -33.42
C GLY A 120 32.16 7.99 -32.68
N ASP A 121 33.14 8.13 -31.80
CA ASP A 121 33.66 7.01 -31.00
C ASP A 121 32.78 6.70 -29.79
N TRP A 122 32.68 5.41 -29.46
CA TRP A 122 31.99 4.94 -28.27
C TRP A 122 32.85 5.12 -27.02
N LYS A 123 32.36 5.88 -26.04
CA LYS A 123 32.99 6.08 -24.74
C LYS A 123 32.14 5.54 -23.61
N GLU A 124 32.80 5.01 -22.58
CA GLU A 124 32.10 4.58 -21.36
C GLU A 124 31.53 5.79 -20.62
N TYR A 125 30.27 5.68 -20.19
CA TYR A 125 29.64 6.72 -19.42
C TYR A 125 30.22 6.76 -17.99
N CYS A 126 30.65 7.96 -17.56
CA CYS A 126 31.08 8.21 -16.19
C CYS A 126 29.93 8.87 -15.41
N PRO A 127 29.38 8.21 -14.38
CA PRO A 127 28.30 8.77 -13.58
C PRO A 127 28.66 10.11 -12.95
N THR A 128 27.71 11.04 -12.98
CA THR A 128 27.89 12.34 -12.33
C THR A 128 27.46 12.32 -10.86
N LEU A 129 27.84 13.35 -10.12
CA LEU A 129 27.39 13.52 -8.74
C LEU A 129 25.86 13.75 -8.65
N GLU A 130 25.23 14.25 -9.72
CA GLU A 130 23.77 14.36 -9.80
C GLU A 130 23.08 13.01 -9.95
N ASP A 131 23.63 12.10 -10.75
CA ASP A 131 23.08 10.75 -10.91
C ASP A 131 23.13 9.99 -9.58
N ALA A 132 24.23 10.13 -8.83
CA ALA A 132 24.34 9.58 -7.49
C ALA A 132 23.27 10.14 -6.52
N LYS A 133 22.94 11.44 -6.63
CA LYS A 133 21.85 12.04 -5.85
C LYS A 133 20.48 11.49 -6.26
N ARG A 134 20.22 11.33 -7.56
CA ARG A 134 18.95 10.78 -8.07
C ARG A 134 18.74 9.34 -7.62
N ILE A 135 19.80 8.51 -7.65
CA ILE A 135 19.75 7.13 -7.14
C ILE A 135 19.42 7.12 -5.64
N ARG A 136 20.07 7.97 -4.84
CA ARG A 136 19.78 8.09 -3.41
C ARG A 136 18.34 8.52 -3.14
N GLN A 137 17.85 9.56 -3.83
CA GLN A 137 16.47 10.01 -3.71
C GLN A 137 15.47 8.91 -4.08
N LYS A 138 15.73 8.16 -5.16
CA LYS A 138 14.91 7.02 -5.56
C LYS A 138 14.91 5.92 -4.49
N ALA A 139 16.09 5.62 -3.92
CA ALA A 139 16.22 4.65 -2.84
C ALA A 139 15.46 5.09 -1.58
N GLU A 140 15.57 6.36 -1.18
CA GLU A 140 14.85 6.95 -0.04
C GLU A 140 13.33 6.92 -0.24
N LEU A 141 12.85 7.26 -1.44
CA LEU A 141 11.43 7.17 -1.75
C LEU A 141 10.91 5.74 -1.70
N ARG A 142 11.72 4.76 -2.15
CA ARG A 142 11.38 3.34 -2.11
C ARG A 142 11.38 2.79 -0.68
N THR A 143 12.33 3.19 0.15
CA THR A 143 12.33 2.77 1.56
C THR A 143 11.16 3.40 2.30
N ALA A 144 10.91 4.70 2.13
CA ALA A 144 9.77 5.39 2.74
C ALA A 144 8.43 4.75 2.36
N SER A 145 8.22 4.42 1.08
CA SER A 145 6.99 3.75 0.65
C SER A 145 6.86 2.33 1.19
N SER A 146 7.96 1.57 1.27
CA SER A 146 7.95 0.22 1.84
C SER A 146 7.58 0.24 3.33
N ILE A 147 8.07 1.22 4.08
CA ILE A 147 7.74 1.43 5.49
C ILE A 147 6.25 1.79 5.62
N ALA A 148 5.76 2.74 4.82
CA ALA A 148 4.35 3.14 4.83
C ALA A 148 3.41 1.98 4.47
N SER A 149 3.78 1.16 3.47
CA SER A 149 3.03 -0.03 3.07
C SER A 149 2.95 -1.05 4.21
N ASN A 150 4.07 -1.37 4.85
CA ASN A 150 4.13 -2.29 5.99
C ASN A 150 3.32 -1.78 7.18
N GLN A 151 3.40 -0.49 7.51
CA GLN A 151 2.62 0.11 8.59
C GLN A 151 1.11 0.00 8.32
N SER A 152 0.71 0.18 7.07
CA SER A 152 -0.69 0.11 6.65
C SER A 152 -1.22 -1.32 6.67
N PHE A 153 -0.44 -2.28 6.20
CA PHE A 153 -0.75 -3.71 6.29
C PHE A 153 -0.89 -4.16 7.75
N ASN A 154 0.03 -3.76 8.63
CA ASN A 154 -0.05 -4.05 10.06
C ASN A 154 -1.30 -3.43 10.70
N SER A 155 -1.69 -2.23 10.27
CA SER A 155 -2.91 -1.57 10.75
C SER A 155 -4.17 -2.32 10.30
N ALA A 156 -4.21 -2.77 9.04
CA ALA A 156 -5.29 -3.59 8.50
C ALA A 156 -5.42 -4.93 9.26
N ILE A 157 -4.32 -5.62 9.52
CA ILE A 157 -4.33 -6.86 10.33
C ILE A 157 -4.84 -6.59 11.74
N ARG A 158 -4.40 -5.52 12.40
CA ARG A 158 -4.85 -5.18 13.76
C ARG A 158 -6.37 -5.03 13.84
N VAL A 159 -6.98 -4.34 12.87
CA VAL A 159 -8.43 -4.16 12.78
C VAL A 159 -9.15 -5.51 12.70
N LEU A 160 -8.65 -6.42 11.86
CA LEU A 160 -9.23 -7.77 11.73
C LEU A 160 -9.08 -8.57 13.02
N VAL A 161 -7.91 -8.54 13.65
CA VAL A 161 -7.65 -9.22 14.93
C VAL A 161 -8.60 -8.70 16.02
N PHE A 162 -8.76 -7.38 16.15
CA PHE A 162 -9.70 -6.81 17.12
C PHE A 162 -11.15 -7.23 16.85
N GLY A 163 -11.57 -7.26 15.58
CA GLY A 163 -12.91 -7.74 15.21
C GLY A 163 -13.14 -9.20 15.61
N VAL A 164 -12.15 -10.07 15.37
CA VAL A 164 -12.19 -11.48 15.78
C VAL A 164 -12.23 -11.61 17.31
N VAL A 165 -11.37 -10.88 18.02
CA VAL A 165 -11.34 -10.90 19.49
C VAL A 165 -12.67 -10.43 20.08
N ALA A 166 -13.25 -9.34 19.56
CA ALA A 166 -14.55 -8.85 20.02
C ALA A 166 -15.66 -9.90 19.86
N LEU A 167 -15.71 -10.57 18.70
CA LEU A 167 -16.66 -11.63 18.42
C LEU A 167 -16.47 -12.84 19.37
N LEU A 168 -15.23 -13.27 19.59
CA LEU A 168 -14.91 -14.38 20.50
C LEU A 168 -15.26 -14.06 21.94
N LEU A 169 -14.94 -12.86 22.43
CA LEU A 169 -15.28 -12.43 23.79
C LEU A 169 -16.80 -12.41 24.01
N GLY A 170 -17.55 -11.91 23.03
CA GLY A 170 -19.01 -11.96 23.05
C GLY A 170 -19.51 -13.39 23.16
N PHE A 171 -18.98 -14.28 22.32
CA PHE A 171 -19.36 -15.70 22.30
C PHE A 171 -19.06 -16.43 23.61
N ILE A 172 -17.86 -16.23 24.19
CA ILE A 172 -17.48 -16.83 25.47
C ILE A 172 -18.43 -16.34 26.58
N LYS A 173 -18.69 -15.03 26.63
CA LYS A 173 -19.60 -14.46 27.64
C LYS A 173 -21.01 -15.02 27.50
N GLY A 174 -21.52 -15.15 26.27
CA GLY A 174 -22.84 -15.71 26.02
C GLY A 174 -22.97 -17.19 26.38
N ARG A 175 -21.87 -17.97 26.31
CA ARG A 175 -21.87 -19.36 26.81
C ARG A 175 -21.92 -19.47 28.32
N SER A 176 -21.31 -18.51 29.03
CA SER A 176 -21.36 -18.44 30.49
C SER A 176 -22.69 -17.89 31.03
N ALA A 177 -23.52 -17.30 30.17
CA ALA A 177 -24.82 -16.78 30.54
C ALA A 177 -25.84 -17.93 30.60
N THR A 178 -26.45 -18.13 31.77
CA THR A 178 -27.56 -19.08 31.93
C THR A 178 -28.68 -18.69 30.97
N PRO A 179 -29.21 -19.61 30.15
CA PRO A 179 -30.31 -19.30 29.25
C PRO A 179 -31.51 -18.80 30.07
N ILE A 180 -32.00 -17.59 29.76
CA ILE A 180 -33.08 -16.90 30.49
C ILE A 180 -34.34 -17.79 30.66
N ASN A 181 -34.53 -18.78 29.78
CA ASN A 181 -35.63 -19.74 29.83
C ASN A 181 -35.56 -20.80 30.94
N SER A 182 -34.46 -20.92 31.69
CA SER A 182 -34.37 -21.88 32.81
C SER A 182 -34.75 -21.28 34.17
N ALA A 183 -35.04 -19.99 34.25
CA ALA A 183 -35.43 -19.32 35.49
C ALA A 183 -36.95 -19.19 35.68
N PHE A 184 -37.74 -19.57 34.67
CA PHE A 184 -39.21 -19.49 34.66
C PHE A 184 -39.88 -20.85 34.35
N ARG A 185 -39.27 -21.96 34.75
CA ARG A 185 -39.89 -23.29 34.71
C ARG A 185 -39.95 -23.91 36.10
#